data_AF-A0AAD8EWD7-F1
#
_entry.id   AF-A0AAD8EWD7-F1
#
_cell.length_a   1.000
_cell.length_b   1.000
_cell.length_c   1.000
_cell.angle_alpha   90.00
_cell.angle_beta   90.00
_cell.angle_gamma   90.00
#
_symmetry.space_group_name_H-M   'P 1'
#
loop_
_entity.id
_entity.type
_entity.pdbx_description
1 polymer ?
#
loop_
_entity_poly.entity_id
_entity_poly.type
_entity_poly.pdbx_seq_one_letter_code
_entity_poly.pdbx_strand_id
1 'polypeptide(L)'
;MVFRVDRKLVYPVYRKLVYPVYRKSVSGLKKVGVSSGQKVGVSGVQKVGVSGVQKVGVSGVKKVGVSRGQKVGVSGVQKVSLSGVQKVGVSGVKKVGVSRGQKVGVSGVQKVSLSGVQKVSVSDVQKVGVSGV
;
A
#
# COMPACT_ATOMS: atom_id res chain seq x y z
N MET A 1 -12.99 -23.65 28.43
CA MET A 1 -13.26 -22.22 28.15
C MET A 1 -13.57 -22.06 26.67
N VAL A 2 -14.86 -22.01 26.31
CA VAL A 2 -15.32 -21.88 24.93
C VAL A 2 -15.60 -20.40 24.66
N PHE A 3 -14.73 -19.72 23.93
CA PHE A 3 -14.99 -18.36 23.48
C PHE A 3 -15.98 -18.40 22.32
N ARG A 4 -17.27 -18.22 22.65
CA ARG A 4 -18.36 -18.02 21.71
C ARG A 4 -18.18 -16.64 21.06
N VAL A 5 -17.90 -16.63 19.75
CA VAL A 5 -17.70 -15.40 18.98
C VAL A 5 -19.00 -15.08 18.25
N ASP A 6 -19.92 -14.43 18.96
CA ASP A 6 -21.07 -13.74 18.35
C ASP A 6 -20.55 -12.52 17.57
N ARG A 7 -20.33 -12.67 16.26
CA ARG A 7 -19.92 -11.57 15.35
C ARG A 7 -21.07 -11.12 14.47
N LYS A 8 -22.07 -10.46 15.06
CA LYS A 8 -22.87 -9.47 14.36
C LYS A 8 -22.31 -8.08 14.66
N LEU A 9 -21.67 -7.45 13.67
CA LEU A 9 -21.37 -6.01 13.70
C LEU A 9 -21.29 -5.49 12.26
N VAL A 10 -22.47 -5.43 11.63
CA VAL A 10 -22.74 -4.58 10.48
C VAL A 10 -23.10 -3.21 11.02
N TYR A 11 -22.27 -2.18 10.80
CA TYR A 11 -22.66 -0.76 10.99
C TYR A 11 -21.95 0.16 9.97
N PRO A 12 -22.60 1.27 9.56
CA PRO A 12 -22.54 1.82 8.20
C PRO A 12 -21.47 2.93 7.98
N VAL A 13 -21.29 3.25 6.69
CA VAL A 13 -20.75 4.46 6.05
C VAL A 13 -20.01 5.49 6.96
N TYR A 14 -18.70 5.69 6.74
CA TYR A 14 -17.78 6.70 7.33
C TYR A 14 -17.03 6.41 8.66
N ARG A 15 -16.55 5.18 8.91
CA ARG A 15 -15.69 4.95 10.08
C ARG A 15 -14.19 5.19 9.79
N LYS A 16 -13.65 6.32 10.29
CA LYS A 16 -12.20 6.59 10.42
C LYS A 16 -11.65 5.69 11.54
N LEU A 17 -11.21 4.47 11.20
CA LEU A 17 -10.62 3.54 12.16
C LEU A 17 -9.12 3.85 12.33
N VAL A 18 -8.75 4.60 13.36
CA VAL A 18 -7.35 4.75 13.80
C VAL A 18 -7.15 3.82 14.99
N TYR A 19 -6.42 2.72 14.80
CA TYR A 19 -6.06 1.80 15.88
C TYR A 19 -4.59 1.38 15.74
N PRO A 20 -3.79 1.40 16.83
CA PRO A 20 -2.43 0.85 16.82
C PRO A 20 -2.50 -0.65 17.11
N VAL A 21 -2.41 -1.55 16.11
CA VAL A 21 -2.40 -3.01 16.40
C VAL A 21 -1.56 -3.85 15.41
N TYR A 22 -0.91 -4.87 15.96
CA TYR A 22 0.16 -5.74 15.46
C TYR A 22 -0.11 -6.61 14.21
N ARG A 23 -1.36 -6.83 13.78
CA ARG A 23 -1.70 -7.51 12.51
C ARG A 23 -3.17 -7.27 12.16
N LYS A 24 -3.49 -6.76 10.97
CA LYS A 24 -4.90 -6.62 10.54
C LYS A 24 -5.07 -6.78 9.03
N SER A 25 -6.14 -7.48 8.65
CA SER A 25 -6.66 -7.57 7.27
C SER A 25 -7.98 -6.79 7.20
N VAL A 26 -8.13 -5.93 6.19
CA VAL A 26 -9.29 -5.04 6.04
C VAL A 26 -9.85 -5.15 4.62
N SER A 27 -11.17 -5.32 4.47
CA SER A 27 -11.83 -5.41 3.16
C SER A 27 -13.19 -4.70 3.11
N GLY A 28 -13.65 -4.35 1.90
CA GLY A 28 -15.00 -3.82 1.65
C GLY A 28 -15.26 -2.38 2.08
N LEU A 29 -14.23 -1.63 2.46
CA LEU A 29 -14.37 -0.24 2.93
C LEU A 29 -14.18 0.80 1.82
N LYS A 30 -14.79 1.98 1.99
CA LYS A 30 -14.54 3.12 1.08
C LYS A 30 -13.15 3.73 1.33
N LYS A 31 -12.71 3.85 2.58
CA LYS A 31 -11.41 4.42 2.96
C LYS A 31 -10.82 3.66 4.14
N VAL A 32 -9.49 3.45 4.14
CA VAL A 32 -8.73 2.86 5.24
C VAL A 32 -7.52 3.74 5.56
N GLY A 33 -7.28 4.01 6.83
CA GLY A 33 -6.11 4.72 7.35
C GLY A 33 -5.44 3.89 8.44
N VAL A 34 -4.13 3.68 8.36
CA VAL A 34 -3.35 3.03 9.42
C VAL A 34 -2.13 3.86 9.74
N SER A 35 -1.93 4.15 11.02
CA SER A 35 -0.75 4.83 11.54
C SER A 35 -0.09 3.90 12.54
N SER A 36 1.20 3.63 12.31
CA SER A 36 2.07 2.70 13.03
C SER A 36 1.58 1.24 13.06
N GLY A 37 2.52 0.29 12.98
CA GLY A 37 2.20 -1.13 13.06
C GLY A 37 3.27 -2.05 12.48
N GLN A 38 3.14 -3.35 12.75
CA GLN A 38 4.07 -4.34 12.18
C GLN A 38 3.63 -4.84 10.81
N LYS A 39 2.37 -5.28 10.66
CA LYS A 39 1.86 -5.90 9.43
C LYS A 39 0.43 -5.45 9.12
N VAL A 40 0.19 -4.96 7.91
CA VAL A 40 -1.13 -4.51 7.43
C VAL A 40 -1.45 -5.15 6.08
N GLY A 41 -2.64 -5.72 5.96
CA GLY A 41 -3.21 -6.23 4.72
C GLY A 41 -4.51 -5.49 4.38
N VAL A 42 -4.67 -4.99 3.16
CA VAL A 42 -5.92 -4.34 2.72
C VAL A 42 -6.31 -4.84 1.33
N SER A 43 -7.59 -5.18 1.14
CA SER A 43 -8.10 -5.60 -0.17
C SER A 43 -9.50 -5.06 -0.47
N GLY A 44 -9.83 -4.81 -1.73
CA GLY A 44 -11.20 -4.42 -2.13
C GLY A 44 -11.69 -3.11 -1.51
N VAL A 45 -10.80 -2.12 -1.40
CA VAL A 45 -11.06 -0.79 -0.81
C VAL A 45 -10.90 0.31 -1.87
N GLN A 46 -11.62 1.43 -1.79
CA GLN A 46 -11.38 2.52 -2.76
C GLN A 46 -10.09 3.31 -2.47
N LYS A 47 -9.82 3.69 -1.21
CA LYS A 47 -8.62 4.46 -0.84
C LYS A 47 -7.94 3.91 0.41
N VAL A 48 -6.62 3.76 0.38
CA VAL A 48 -5.80 3.29 1.51
C VAL A 48 -4.69 4.29 1.80
N GLY A 49 -4.51 4.66 3.05
CA GLY A 49 -3.39 5.44 3.56
C GLY A 49 -2.71 4.70 4.71
N VAL A 50 -1.40 4.49 4.62
CA VAL A 50 -0.62 3.81 5.68
C VAL A 50 0.63 4.63 6.00
N SER A 51 0.97 4.77 7.27
CA SER A 51 2.17 5.48 7.72
C SER A 51 2.86 4.73 8.85
N GLY A 52 4.20 4.59 8.80
CA GLY A 52 4.98 4.05 9.91
C GLY A 52 4.81 2.54 10.13
N VAL A 53 4.50 1.78 9.06
CA VAL A 53 4.25 0.33 9.14
C VAL A 53 5.42 -0.47 8.56
N GLN A 54 5.89 -1.49 9.28
CA GLN A 54 6.99 -2.32 8.79
C GLN A 54 6.64 -3.09 7.51
N LYS A 55 5.49 -3.77 7.45
CA LYS A 55 5.06 -4.55 6.27
C LYS A 55 3.64 -4.19 5.84
N VAL A 56 3.47 -3.84 4.58
CA VAL A 56 2.16 -3.48 4.00
C VAL A 56 1.90 -4.32 2.75
N GLY A 57 0.73 -4.94 2.67
CA GLY A 57 0.22 -5.62 1.50
C GLY A 57 -1.12 -5.02 1.08
N VAL A 58 -1.25 -4.58 -0.17
CA VAL A 58 -2.51 -4.02 -0.68
C VAL A 58 -2.87 -4.62 -2.04
N SER A 59 -4.12 -5.04 -2.23
CA SER A 59 -4.59 -5.57 -3.51
C SER A 59 -6.00 -5.11 -3.88
N GLY A 60 -6.27 -4.93 -5.19
CA GLY A 60 -7.63 -4.60 -5.67
C GLY A 60 -8.17 -3.28 -5.12
N VAL A 61 -7.33 -2.24 -5.10
CA VAL A 61 -7.64 -0.92 -4.54
C VAL A 61 -7.57 0.16 -5.62
N LYS A 62 -8.40 1.21 -5.56
CA LYS A 62 -8.29 2.32 -6.53
C LYS A 62 -7.08 3.23 -6.25
N LYS A 63 -6.87 3.67 -5.00
CA LYS A 63 -5.74 4.54 -4.63
C LYS A 63 -5.04 4.07 -3.36
N VAL A 64 -3.71 4.02 -3.38
CA VAL A 64 -2.87 3.65 -2.23
C VAL A 64 -1.82 4.72 -1.97
N GLY A 65 -1.71 5.15 -0.71
CA GLY A 65 -0.64 5.97 -0.19
C GLY A 65 0.07 5.26 0.95
N VAL A 66 1.40 5.13 0.89
CA VAL A 66 2.20 4.62 2.02
C VAL A 66 3.38 5.54 2.28
N SER A 67 3.60 5.89 3.56
CA SER A 67 4.78 6.61 4.00
C SER A 67 5.52 5.88 5.12
N ARG A 68 6.84 6.06 5.20
CA ARG A 68 7.71 5.53 6.27
C ARG A 68 7.50 4.02 6.50
N GLY A 69 7.65 3.23 5.42
CA GLY A 69 7.48 1.78 5.47
C GLY A 69 8.79 1.02 5.26
N GLN A 70 8.93 -0.20 5.80
CA GLN A 70 10.10 -1.02 5.46
C GLN A 70 9.87 -1.87 4.21
N LYS A 71 8.75 -2.59 4.13
CA LYS A 71 8.41 -3.45 2.99
C LYS A 71 6.97 -3.20 2.55
N VAL A 72 6.78 -2.87 1.28
CA VAL A 72 5.46 -2.60 0.70
C VAL A 72 5.26 -3.43 -0.55
N GLY A 73 4.18 -4.21 -0.58
CA GLY A 73 3.70 -4.96 -1.74
C GLY A 73 2.34 -4.44 -2.20
N VAL A 74 2.19 -4.10 -3.47
CA VAL A 74 0.92 -3.62 -4.04
C VAL A 74 0.61 -4.31 -5.35
N SER A 75 -0.62 -4.81 -5.52
CA SER A 75 -1.05 -5.44 -6.77
C SER A 75 -2.46 -5.05 -7.22
N GLY A 76 -2.68 -4.93 -8.53
CA GLY A 76 -4.02 -4.67 -9.08
C GLY A 76 -4.62 -3.34 -8.59
N VAL A 77 -3.80 -2.28 -8.61
CA VAL A 77 -4.17 -0.93 -8.11
C VAL A 77 -4.17 0.10 -9.23
N GLN A 78 -5.06 1.09 -9.18
CA GLN A 78 -5.08 2.13 -10.21
C GLN A 78 -3.98 3.19 -10.00
N LYS A 79 -3.79 3.67 -8.77
CA LYS A 79 -2.74 4.66 -8.44
C LYS A 79 -2.05 4.34 -7.12
N VAL A 80 -0.73 4.36 -7.12
CA VAL A 80 0.12 4.11 -5.95
C VAL A 80 1.07 5.29 -5.74
N SER A 81 1.18 5.75 -4.50
CA SER A 81 2.14 6.79 -4.09
C SER A 81 2.85 6.34 -2.82
N LEU A 82 4.17 6.23 -2.87
CA LEU A 82 5.02 5.74 -1.79
C LEU A 82 6.10 6.76 -1.46
N SER A 83 6.39 6.95 -0.18
CA SER A 83 7.45 7.87 0.26
C SER A 83 8.22 7.36 1.47
N GLY A 84 9.55 7.37 1.40
CA GLY A 84 10.40 6.90 2.50
C GLY A 84 10.22 5.41 2.76
N VAL A 85 10.29 4.60 1.70
CA VAL A 85 10.07 3.15 1.78
C VAL A 85 11.33 2.37 1.41
N GLN A 86 11.77 1.45 2.27
CA GLN A 86 13.02 0.74 2.03
C GLN A 86 12.93 -0.26 0.87
N LYS A 87 11.88 -1.10 0.83
CA LYS A 87 11.67 -2.10 -0.21
C LYS A 87 10.24 -2.02 -0.74
N VAL A 88 10.10 -1.89 -2.05
CA VAL A 88 8.83 -1.78 -2.76
C VAL A 88 8.74 -2.85 -3.84
N GLY A 89 7.61 -3.55 -3.88
CA GLY A 89 7.20 -4.40 -5.00
C GLY A 89 5.81 -3.98 -5.47
N VAL A 90 5.67 -3.65 -6.76
CA VAL A 90 4.38 -3.29 -7.35
C VAL A 90 4.12 -4.07 -8.63
N SER A 91 2.92 -4.61 -8.79
CA SER A 91 2.52 -5.33 -10.00
C SER A 91 1.12 -4.97 -10.49
N GLY A 92 0.92 -4.90 -11.81
CA GLY A 92 -0.40 -4.69 -12.41
C GLY A 92 -1.04 -3.36 -11.97
N VAL A 93 -0.30 -2.26 -12.10
CA VAL A 93 -0.74 -0.93 -11.65
C VAL A 93 -0.78 0.09 -12.79
N LYS A 94 -1.75 1.00 -12.84
CA LYS A 94 -1.74 2.03 -13.89
C LYS A 94 -0.69 3.11 -13.64
N LYS A 95 -0.63 3.67 -12.43
CA LYS A 95 0.36 4.72 -12.10
C LYS A 95 1.04 4.47 -10.76
N VAL A 96 2.37 4.52 -10.75
CA VAL A 96 3.20 4.36 -9.55
C VAL A 96 4.08 5.59 -9.38
N GLY A 97 4.06 6.18 -8.19
CA GLY A 97 5.02 7.18 -7.73
C GLY A 97 5.77 6.67 -6.51
N VAL A 98 7.11 6.70 -6.52
CA VAL A 98 7.92 6.39 -5.35
C VAL A 98 8.94 7.50 -5.11
N SER A 99 9.00 8.03 -3.89
CA SER A 99 10.03 8.96 -3.46
C SER A 99 10.83 8.41 -2.28
N ARG A 100 12.14 8.69 -2.23
CA ARG A 100 13.05 8.30 -1.14
C ARG A 100 12.97 6.79 -0.87
N GLY A 101 13.30 5.99 -1.89
CA GLY A 101 13.28 4.53 -1.83
C GLY A 101 14.68 3.92 -1.82
N GLN A 102 14.88 2.76 -1.19
CA GLN A 102 16.15 2.03 -1.37
C GLN A 102 16.08 1.03 -2.52
N LYS A 103 15.07 0.15 -2.54
CA LYS A 103 14.89 -0.87 -3.59
C LYS A 103 13.46 -0.86 -4.09
N VAL A 104 13.28 -0.67 -5.39
CA VAL A 104 11.95 -0.62 -6.03
C VAL A 104 11.91 -1.62 -7.19
N GLY A 105 10.99 -2.59 -7.09
CA GLY A 105 10.62 -3.49 -8.17
C GLY A 105 9.22 -3.14 -8.69
N VAL A 106 9.08 -2.96 -10.00
CA VAL A 106 7.79 -2.69 -10.66
C VAL A 106 7.62 -3.60 -11.87
N SER A 107 6.43 -4.20 -12.02
CA SER A 107 6.07 -5.06 -13.16
C SER A 107 4.66 -4.77 -13.67
N GLY A 108 4.47 -4.73 -14.99
CA GLY A 108 3.14 -4.55 -15.60
C GLY A 108 2.52 -3.20 -15.21
N VAL A 109 3.29 -2.11 -15.37
CA VAL A 109 2.88 -0.77 -14.94
C VAL A 109 2.77 0.19 -16.13
N GLN A 110 1.72 1.02 -16.19
CA GLN A 110 1.60 1.96 -17.31
C GLN A 110 2.55 3.17 -17.17
N LYS A 111 2.59 3.80 -15.99
CA LYS A 111 3.48 4.94 -15.73
C LYS A 111 4.14 4.82 -14.37
N VAL A 112 5.46 4.98 -14.34
CA VAL A 112 6.27 4.95 -13.14
C VAL A 112 7.01 6.29 -13.02
N SER A 113 6.98 6.88 -11.83
CA SER A 113 7.75 8.07 -11.47
C SER A 113 8.52 7.78 -10.20
N LEU A 114 9.85 7.85 -10.26
CA LEU A 114 10.75 7.54 -9.15
C LEU A 114 11.59 8.78 -8.83
N SER A 115 11.81 9.03 -7.55
CA SER A 115 12.74 10.08 -7.13
C SER A 115 13.50 9.74 -5.87
N GLY A 116 14.84 9.94 -5.86
CA GLY A 116 15.69 9.54 -4.75
C GLY A 116 15.60 8.03 -4.48
N VAL A 117 15.71 7.21 -5.53
CA VAL A 117 15.65 5.74 -5.42
C VAL A 117 17.00 5.12 -5.76
N GLN A 118 17.59 4.36 -4.83
CA GLN A 118 18.94 3.80 -5.03
C GLN A 118 19.00 2.63 -6.02
N LYS A 119 18.03 1.71 -5.99
CA LYS A 119 17.99 0.53 -6.87
C LYS A 119 16.60 0.34 -7.45
N VAL A 120 16.53 0.17 -8.76
CA VAL A 120 15.28 0.02 -9.50
C VAL A 120 15.35 -1.21 -10.40
N SER A 121 14.29 -2.00 -10.40
CA SER A 121 14.06 -3.08 -11.34
C SER A 121 12.68 -2.89 -11.96
N VAL A 122 12.62 -2.91 -13.29
CA VAL A 122 11.42 -2.59 -14.07
C VAL A 122 11.21 -3.69 -15.11
N SER A 123 9.99 -4.18 -15.23
CA SER A 123 9.57 -5.12 -16.28
C SER A 123 8.18 -4.74 -16.79
N ASP A 124 7.93 -4.82 -18.10
CA ASP A 124 6.62 -4.50 -18.69
C ASP A 124 6.07 -3.13 -18.26
N VAL A 125 6.88 -2.07 -18.43
CA VAL A 125 6.46 -0.70 -18.10
C VAL A 125 6.47 0.20 -19.32
N GLN A 126 5.35 0.88 -19.58
CA GLN A 126 5.22 1.74 -20.77
C GLN A 126 5.98 3.06 -20.65
N LYS A 127 5.99 3.69 -19.46
CA LYS A 127 6.70 4.96 -19.23
C LYS A 127 7.38 4.97 -17.87
N VAL A 128 8.66 5.30 -17.84
CA VAL A 128 9.45 5.46 -16.61
C VAL A 128 10.04 6.87 -16.60
N GLY A 129 9.83 7.60 -15.51
CA GLY A 129 10.55 8.83 -15.19
C GLY A 129 11.32 8.66 -13.89
N VAL A 130 12.58 9.05 -13.88
CA VAL A 130 13.45 9.02 -12.69
C VAL A 130 14.05 10.42 -12.50
N SER A 131 14.04 10.95 -11.28
CA SER A 131 14.65 12.25 -10.97
C SER A 131 15.34 12.28 -9.60
N GLY A 132 16.47 12.98 -9.50
CA GLY A 132 17.22 13.08 -8.24
C GLY A 132 17.78 11.74 -7.78
N VAL A 133 18.54 11.08 -8.66
CA VAL A 133 19.39 9.92 -8.34
C VAL A 133 20.61 10.41 -7.58
#